data_AF-A0A183J9A0-F1
#
_entry.id   AF-A0A183J9A0-F1
#
_cell.length_a   1.000
_cell.length_b   1.000
_cell.length_c   1.000
_cell.angle_alpha   90.00
_cell.angle_beta   90.00
_cell.angle_gamma   90.00
#
_symmetry.space_group_name_H-M   'P 1'
#
loop_
_entity.id
_entity.type
_entity.pdbx_description
1 polymer ?
#
loop_
_entity_poly.entity_id
_entity_poly.type
_entity_poly.pdbx_seq_one_letter_code
_entity_poly.pdbx_strand_id
1 'polypeptide(L)'
;MEMMRHERSSCKLSYCAVSMVAFFFVWSLLAVGLGVHYGELNAPANTREPVTPKPRTLSHPVSDWILPENVVPISYNLKIQTYLPSSVLLHPKELEFAFHGDVTIYMECRNSTSKIIMNLKGLDVVKESLKLSTEDGQLLEFDIPPFQLQPELERIIFSLKSELVTDQRYVLNVSYSAPLSDSLGGYYRSKYTENGITK
;
A
#
# COMPACT_ATOMS: atom_id res chain seq x y z
N MET A 1 -58.43 -48.94 -33.32
CA MET A 1 -57.13 -48.31 -33.04
C MET A 1 -57.38 -46.82 -32.97
N GLU A 2 -57.35 -46.27 -31.77
CA GLU A 2 -57.76 -44.91 -31.43
C GLU A 2 -56.94 -43.85 -32.16
N MET A 3 -57.62 -42.84 -32.73
CA MET A 3 -57.00 -41.55 -33.01
C MET A 3 -57.29 -40.60 -31.85
N MET A 4 -56.25 -40.33 -31.05
CA MET A 4 -56.24 -39.28 -30.04
C MET A 4 -56.38 -37.91 -30.72
N ARG A 5 -57.52 -37.24 -30.48
CA ARG A 5 -57.79 -35.86 -30.89
C ARG A 5 -57.31 -34.93 -29.77
N HIS A 6 -56.26 -34.15 -30.06
CA HIS A 6 -55.73 -33.11 -29.18
C HIS A 6 -56.68 -31.91 -29.17
N GLU A 7 -57.40 -31.68 -28.07
CA GLU A 7 -58.04 -30.40 -27.80
C GLU A 7 -56.98 -29.40 -27.33
N ARG A 8 -56.90 -28.23 -27.97
CA ARG A 8 -56.17 -27.06 -27.44
C ARG A 8 -57.21 -26.07 -26.93
N SER A 9 -57.31 -25.96 -25.61
CA SER A 9 -58.06 -24.89 -24.94
C SER A 9 -57.35 -23.56 -25.17
N SER A 10 -57.98 -22.66 -25.94
CA SER A 10 -57.53 -21.27 -26.07
C SER A 10 -57.87 -20.48 -24.80
N CYS A 11 -56.84 -20.03 -24.09
CA CYS A 11 -56.98 -19.11 -22.96
C CYS A 11 -57.37 -17.71 -23.50
N LYS A 12 -58.62 -17.30 -23.30
CA LYS A 12 -59.06 -15.92 -23.55
C LYS A 12 -58.56 -15.03 -22.41
N LEU A 13 -57.36 -14.48 -22.58
CA LEU A 13 -56.82 -13.46 -21.68
C LEU A 13 -57.76 -12.24 -21.72
N SER A 14 -58.51 -12.03 -20.62
CA SER A 14 -59.54 -10.99 -20.54
C SER A 14 -58.90 -9.62 -20.77
N TYR A 15 -59.42 -8.88 -21.75
CA TYR A 15 -58.93 -7.55 -22.14
C TYR A 15 -58.95 -6.56 -20.95
N CYS A 16 -59.85 -6.75 -19.98
CA CYS A 16 -59.86 -6.01 -18.72
C CYS A 16 -58.61 -6.24 -17.87
N ALA A 17 -58.07 -7.46 -17.83
CA ALA A 17 -56.88 -7.76 -17.03
C ALA A 17 -55.63 -7.12 -17.65
N VAL A 18 -55.49 -7.15 -18.97
CA VAL A 18 -54.39 -6.48 -19.67
C VAL A 18 -54.49 -4.96 -19.52
N SER A 19 -55.70 -4.40 -19.62
CA SER A 19 -55.96 -2.98 -19.39
C SER A 19 -55.56 -2.57 -17.97
N MET A 20 -55.98 -3.33 -16.93
CA MET A 20 -55.62 -3.02 -15.55
C MET A 20 -54.10 -3.04 -15.33
N VAL A 21 -53.39 -4.06 -15.85
CA VAL A 21 -51.92 -4.14 -15.73
C VAL A 21 -51.24 -2.96 -16.43
N ALA A 22 -51.72 -2.56 -17.62
CA ALA A 22 -51.19 -1.41 -18.33
C ALA A 22 -51.42 -0.09 -17.55
N PHE A 23 -52.60 0.10 -16.95
CA PHE A 23 -52.88 1.25 -16.10
C PHE A 23 -52.00 1.29 -14.85
N PHE A 24 -51.77 0.15 -14.20
CA PHE A 24 -50.85 0.07 -13.05
C PHE A 24 -49.41 0.41 -13.44
N PHE A 25 -48.95 -0.04 -14.61
CA PHE A 25 -47.61 0.29 -15.12
C PHE A 25 -47.47 1.78 -15.47
N VAL A 26 -48.48 2.39 -16.09
CA VAL A 26 -48.44 3.82 -16.40
C VAL A 26 -48.49 4.66 -15.11
N TRP A 27 -49.30 4.26 -14.14
CA TRP A 27 -49.41 4.96 -12.87
C TRP A 27 -48.14 4.82 -12.01
N SER A 28 -47.48 3.66 -12.03
CA SER A 28 -46.19 3.48 -11.32
C SER A 28 -45.08 4.33 -11.94
N LEU A 29 -45.01 4.42 -13.27
CA LEU A 29 -44.05 5.29 -13.96
C LEU A 29 -44.30 6.78 -13.68
N LEU A 30 -45.58 7.21 -13.64
CA LEU A 30 -45.95 8.57 -13.24
C LEU A 30 -45.58 8.86 -11.78
N ALA A 31 -45.86 7.93 -10.86
CA ALA A 31 -45.55 8.10 -9.44
C ALA A 31 -44.05 8.19 -9.18
N VAL A 32 -43.25 7.35 -9.84
CA VAL A 32 -41.77 7.40 -9.75
C VAL A 32 -41.22 8.67 -10.38
N GLY A 33 -41.70 9.04 -11.57
CA GLY A 33 -41.27 10.27 -12.27
C GLY A 33 -41.59 11.54 -11.48
N LEU A 34 -42.80 11.64 -10.92
CA LEU A 34 -43.17 12.74 -10.02
C LEU A 34 -42.34 12.70 -8.73
N GLY A 35 -42.12 11.52 -8.14
CA GLY A 35 -41.31 11.36 -6.93
C GLY A 35 -39.87 11.87 -7.10
N VAL A 36 -39.22 11.58 -8.23
CA VAL A 36 -37.88 12.08 -8.54
C VAL A 36 -37.90 13.60 -8.76
N HIS A 37 -38.86 14.11 -9.55
CA HIS A 37 -38.97 15.54 -9.85
C HIS A 37 -39.25 16.38 -8.58
N TYR A 38 -40.12 15.90 -7.68
CA TYR A 38 -40.40 16.58 -6.41
C TYR A 38 -39.29 16.38 -5.36
N GLY A 39 -38.48 15.33 -5.48
CA GLY A 39 -37.31 15.11 -4.63
C GLY A 39 -36.23 16.19 -4.81
N GLU A 40 -36.12 16.76 -6.00
CA GLU A 40 -35.09 17.76 -6.32
C GLU A 40 -35.48 19.20 -5.92
N LEU A 41 -36.77 19.51 -5.75
CA LEU A 41 -37.25 20.81 -5.27
C LEU A 41 -37.23 20.96 -3.73
N ASN A 42 -37.13 19.84 -3.01
CA ASN A 42 -37.04 19.80 -1.54
C ASN A 42 -35.62 19.49 -1.04
N ALA A 43 -34.62 19.44 -1.93
CA ALA A 43 -33.23 19.43 -1.51
C ALA A 43 -32.96 20.73 -0.72
N PRO A 44 -32.57 20.65 0.57
CA PRO A 44 -32.24 21.86 1.31
C PRO A 44 -31.15 22.61 0.55
N ALA A 45 -31.38 23.89 0.31
CA ALA A 45 -30.38 24.78 -0.26
C ALA A 45 -29.06 24.55 0.48
N ASN A 46 -28.05 24.11 -0.26
CA ASN A 46 -26.75 23.78 0.27
C ASN A 46 -26.09 25.10 0.72
N THR A 47 -26.41 25.54 1.94
CA THR A 47 -25.71 26.61 2.63
C THR A 47 -24.28 26.14 2.74
N ARG A 48 -23.42 26.62 1.84
CA ARG A 48 -21.97 26.49 1.99
C ARG A 48 -21.61 27.25 3.26
N GLU A 49 -21.53 26.54 4.37
CA GLU A 49 -20.84 27.06 5.55
C GLU A 49 -19.44 27.52 5.08
N PRO A 50 -18.98 28.70 5.51
CA PRO A 50 -17.63 29.14 5.20
C PRO A 50 -16.66 28.06 5.68
N VAL A 51 -15.94 27.44 4.74
CA VAL A 51 -14.92 26.43 5.02
C VAL A 51 -13.79 27.15 5.75
N THR A 52 -13.95 27.27 7.05
CA THR A 52 -12.88 27.63 7.96
C THR A 52 -11.94 26.42 7.95
N PRO A 53 -10.65 26.57 7.58
CA PRO A 53 -9.75 25.42 7.56
C PRO A 53 -9.67 24.86 8.99
N LYS A 54 -10.26 23.68 9.19
CA LYS A 54 -10.09 22.91 10.41
C LYS A 54 -8.58 22.76 10.63
N PRO A 55 -8.02 23.15 11.79
CA PRO A 55 -6.60 22.95 12.06
C PRO A 55 -6.27 21.48 11.79
N ARG A 56 -5.29 21.23 10.91
CA ARG A 56 -4.72 19.89 10.77
C ARG A 56 -4.01 19.61 12.08
N THR A 57 -4.70 18.95 13.01
CA THR A 57 -4.05 18.37 14.18
C THR A 57 -3.13 17.29 13.64
N LEU A 58 -1.83 17.58 13.58
CA LEU A 58 -0.83 16.56 13.31
C LEU A 58 -0.95 15.51 14.43
N SER A 59 -1.05 14.23 14.07
CA SER A 59 -1.11 13.14 15.04
C SER A 59 0.16 13.03 15.89
N HIS A 60 1.27 13.60 15.39
CA HIS A 60 2.56 13.67 16.06
C HIS A 60 3.12 15.11 16.00
N PRO A 61 3.84 15.56 17.04
CA PRO A 61 4.59 16.80 16.98
C PRO A 61 5.61 16.77 15.84
N VAL A 62 5.93 17.94 15.28
CA VAL A 62 6.86 18.07 14.14
C VAL A 62 8.23 17.45 14.43
N SER A 63 8.68 17.52 15.69
CA SER A 63 9.94 16.92 16.15
C SER A 63 10.03 15.42 15.87
N ASP A 64 8.91 14.70 15.90
CA ASP A 64 8.91 13.24 15.76
C ASP A 64 9.24 12.80 14.34
N TRP A 65 9.10 13.68 13.34
CA TRP A 65 9.37 13.37 11.94
C TRP A 65 10.87 13.49 11.58
N ILE A 66 11.65 14.18 12.41
CA ILE A 66 13.10 14.36 12.20
C ILE A 66 13.84 13.18 12.84
N LEU A 67 14.80 12.60 12.11
CA LEU A 67 15.66 11.55 12.66
C LEU A 67 16.62 12.14 13.71
N PRO A 68 16.93 11.42 14.81
CA PRO A 68 17.93 11.87 15.77
C PRO A 68 19.32 11.99 15.16
N GLU A 69 20.12 12.93 15.66
CA GLU A 69 21.48 13.19 15.16
C GLU A 69 22.57 12.38 15.87
N ASN A 70 22.18 11.43 16.73
CA ASN A 70 23.10 10.62 17.55
C ASN A 70 24.00 9.72 16.70
N VAL A 71 23.47 9.18 15.60
CA VAL A 71 24.21 8.31 14.67
C VAL A 71 24.03 8.89 13.29
N VAL A 72 25.14 9.21 12.62
CA VAL A 72 25.12 9.83 11.30
C VAL A 72 25.76 8.90 10.27
N PRO A 73 25.16 8.75 9.08
CA PRO A 73 25.77 7.96 8.02
C PRO A 73 26.95 8.71 7.39
N ILE A 74 27.99 7.96 7.05
CA ILE A 74 29.16 8.43 6.29
C ILE A 74 29.01 8.02 4.82
N SER A 75 28.72 6.74 4.56
CA SER A 75 28.59 6.20 3.21
C SER A 75 27.75 4.94 3.18
N TYR A 76 27.23 4.61 1.99
CA TYR A 76 26.40 3.44 1.74
C TYR A 76 27.00 2.62 0.59
N ASN A 77 27.13 1.31 0.80
CA ASN A 77 27.33 0.35 -0.28
C ASN A 77 26.01 -0.38 -0.53
N LEU A 78 25.39 -0.09 -1.67
CA LEU A 78 24.07 -0.58 -2.04
C LEU A 78 24.18 -1.59 -3.18
N LYS A 79 23.58 -2.77 -3.02
CA LYS A 79 23.38 -3.75 -4.08
C LYS A 79 21.89 -4.02 -4.21
N ILE A 80 21.39 -4.01 -5.44
CA ILE A 80 19.99 -4.32 -5.73
C ILE A 80 19.97 -5.38 -6.83
N GLN A 81 19.29 -6.48 -6.56
CA GLN A 81 18.97 -7.53 -7.53
C GLN A 81 17.49 -7.47 -7.84
N THR A 82 17.17 -7.21 -9.11
CA THR A 82 15.80 -7.03 -9.58
C THR A 82 15.38 -8.20 -10.46
N TYR A 83 14.17 -8.69 -10.22
CA TYR A 83 13.61 -9.83 -10.92
C TYR A 83 12.50 -9.33 -11.85
N LEU A 84 12.84 -9.11 -13.12
CA LEU A 84 11.85 -8.80 -14.15
C LEU A 84 11.40 -10.10 -14.83
N PRO A 85 10.13 -10.20 -15.27
CA PRO A 85 9.69 -11.36 -16.02
C PRO A 85 10.51 -11.49 -17.30
N SER A 86 10.82 -12.74 -17.65
CA SER A 86 11.48 -13.11 -18.89
C SER A 86 10.77 -14.31 -19.48
N SER A 87 10.88 -14.51 -20.80
CA SER A 87 10.34 -15.69 -21.48
C SER A 87 10.97 -17.00 -20.96
N VAL A 88 12.10 -16.89 -20.25
CA VAL A 88 12.73 -17.98 -19.51
C VAL A 88 12.69 -17.63 -18.03
N LEU A 89 12.03 -18.46 -17.22
CA LEU A 89 12.03 -18.32 -15.77
C LEU A 89 13.43 -18.64 -15.23
N LEU A 90 14.22 -17.60 -14.95
CA LEU A 90 15.53 -17.72 -14.29
C LEU A 90 15.41 -17.67 -12.75
N HIS A 91 14.19 -17.48 -12.25
CA HIS A 91 13.88 -17.33 -10.83
C HIS A 91 12.45 -17.85 -10.55
N PRO A 92 12.14 -18.20 -9.29
CA PRO A 92 10.78 -18.55 -8.88
C PRO A 92 9.77 -17.49 -9.32
N LYS A 93 8.60 -17.93 -9.78
CA LYS A 93 7.53 -17.04 -10.25
C LYS A 93 7.09 -16.03 -9.19
N GLU A 94 7.21 -16.39 -7.92
CA GLU A 94 6.89 -15.54 -6.76
C GLU A 94 7.78 -14.30 -6.66
N LEU A 95 8.97 -14.32 -7.27
CA LEU A 95 9.89 -13.18 -7.32
C LEU A 95 9.64 -12.27 -8.52
N GLU A 96 8.72 -12.62 -9.43
CA GLU A 96 8.43 -11.74 -10.57
C GLU A 96 8.01 -10.35 -10.11
N PHE A 97 8.71 -9.35 -10.63
CA PHE A 97 8.55 -7.96 -10.25
C PHE A 97 8.78 -7.69 -8.77
N ALA A 98 9.76 -8.36 -8.17
CA ALA A 98 10.31 -8.01 -6.88
C ALA A 98 11.78 -7.60 -7.02
N PHE A 99 12.35 -7.15 -5.91
CA PHE A 99 13.78 -6.95 -5.79
C PHE A 99 14.26 -7.34 -4.40
N HIS A 100 15.52 -7.78 -4.34
CA HIS A 100 16.29 -7.94 -3.12
C HIS A 100 17.34 -6.84 -3.07
N GLY A 101 17.52 -6.24 -1.90
CA GLY A 101 18.54 -5.24 -1.64
C GLY A 101 19.44 -5.68 -0.50
N ASP A 102 20.72 -5.40 -0.64
CA ASP A 102 21.70 -5.44 0.45
C ASP A 102 22.29 -4.05 0.61
N VAL A 103 22.22 -3.50 1.82
CA VAL A 103 22.86 -2.25 2.16
C VAL A 103 23.86 -2.45 3.27
N THR A 104 25.08 -1.94 3.06
CA THR A 104 26.08 -1.76 4.11
C THR A 104 26.21 -0.27 4.38
N ILE A 105 25.95 0.13 5.62
CA ILE A 105 25.92 1.53 6.05
C ILE A 105 27.10 1.76 6.98
N TYR A 106 28.01 2.65 6.59
CA TYR A 106 29.09 3.13 7.43
C TYR A 106 28.58 4.34 8.19
N MET A 107 28.75 4.36 9.50
CA MET A 107 28.15 5.36 10.39
C MET A 107 29.16 5.82 11.45
N GLU A 108 28.92 7.00 11.98
CA GLU A 108 29.62 7.57 13.14
C GLU A 108 28.61 7.86 14.24
N CYS A 109 28.94 7.47 15.47
CA CYS A 109 28.16 7.83 16.65
C CYS A 109 28.64 9.18 17.18
N ARG A 110 27.79 10.21 17.11
CA ARG A 110 28.07 11.55 17.66
C ARG A 110 27.70 11.68 19.13
N ASN A 111 26.67 10.95 19.56
CA ASN A 111 26.21 10.95 20.95
C ASN A 111 25.87 9.52 21.36
N SER A 112 26.39 9.09 22.52
CA SER A 112 26.17 7.75 23.05
C SER A 112 24.71 7.34 23.00
N THR A 113 24.43 6.17 22.42
CA THR A 113 23.07 5.68 22.27
C THR A 113 23.04 4.17 22.04
N SER A 114 21.98 3.50 22.50
CA SER A 114 21.70 2.08 22.21
C SER A 114 20.72 1.90 21.05
N LYS A 115 20.44 2.96 20.27
CA LYS A 115 19.47 2.92 19.16
C LYS A 115 20.05 3.47 17.87
N ILE A 116 19.82 2.77 16.77
CA ILE A 116 20.04 3.27 15.42
C ILE A 116 18.66 3.45 14.78
N ILE A 117 18.35 4.67 14.34
CA ILE A 117 17.02 5.03 13.85
C ILE A 117 17.15 5.55 12.42
N MET A 118 16.39 4.96 11.50
CA MET A 118 16.44 5.31 10.08
C MET A 118 15.06 5.21 9.42
N ASN A 119 14.94 5.78 8.22
CA ASN A 119 13.70 5.69 7.44
C ASN A 119 13.52 4.27 6.86
N LEU A 120 12.27 3.79 6.88
CA LEU A 120 11.85 2.56 6.25
C LEU A 120 10.39 2.70 5.81
N LYS A 121 10.12 2.46 4.53
CA LYS A 121 8.76 2.47 3.97
C LYS A 121 8.61 1.37 2.93
N GLY A 122 7.67 0.46 3.14
CA GLY A 122 7.31 -0.56 2.15
C GLY A 122 8.45 -1.52 1.79
N LEU A 123 9.35 -1.79 2.74
CA LEU A 123 10.44 -2.75 2.61
C LEU A 123 10.34 -3.79 3.72
N ASP A 124 10.55 -5.05 3.38
CA ASP A 124 10.62 -6.16 4.32
C ASP A 124 12.09 -6.41 4.70
N VAL A 125 12.42 -6.21 5.98
CA VAL A 125 13.79 -6.39 6.49
C VAL A 125 14.02 -7.86 6.89
N VAL A 126 15.10 -8.46 6.39
CA VAL A 126 15.49 -9.84 6.72
C VAL A 126 16.23 -9.83 8.05
N LYS A 127 15.56 -10.25 9.13
CA LYS A 127 16.10 -10.21 10.50
C LYS A 127 17.43 -10.94 10.64
N GLU A 128 17.59 -12.07 9.97
CA GLU A 128 18.78 -12.93 10.03
C GLU A 128 20.00 -12.32 9.33
N SER A 129 19.79 -11.30 8.48
CA SER A 129 20.88 -10.59 7.79
C SER A 129 21.53 -9.51 8.64
N LEU A 130 20.90 -9.12 9.76
CA LEU A 130 21.34 -7.99 10.56
C LEU A 130 22.69 -8.27 11.20
N LYS A 131 23.66 -7.41 10.88
CA LYS A 131 24.99 -7.44 11.46
C LYS A 131 25.43 -6.02 11.77
N LEU A 132 25.86 -5.79 13.00
CA LEU A 132 26.48 -4.55 13.41
C LEU A 132 27.90 -4.86 13.90
N SER A 133 28.87 -4.10 13.41
CA SER A 133 30.23 -4.16 13.91
C SER A 133 30.84 -2.78 14.05
N THR A 134 31.90 -2.69 14.83
CA THR A 134 32.86 -1.58 14.75
C THR A 134 33.61 -1.61 13.40
N GLU A 135 34.33 -0.54 13.09
CA GLU A 135 35.18 -0.46 11.87
C GLU A 135 36.33 -1.50 11.88
N ASP A 136 36.85 -1.87 13.07
CA ASP A 136 37.85 -2.94 13.27
C ASP A 136 37.25 -4.35 13.30
N GLY A 137 35.92 -4.47 13.15
CA GLY A 137 35.22 -5.75 12.95
C GLY A 137 34.71 -6.45 14.21
N GLN A 138 34.78 -5.81 15.38
CA GLN A 138 34.15 -6.32 16.60
C GLN A 138 32.62 -6.30 16.44
N LEU A 139 31.97 -7.45 16.66
CA LEU A 139 30.51 -7.57 16.54
C LEU A 139 29.80 -6.99 17.76
N LEU A 140 28.70 -6.30 17.51
CA LEU A 140 27.76 -5.82 18.53
C LEU A 140 26.46 -6.62 18.44
N GLU A 141 25.86 -6.85 19.60
CA GLU A 141 24.60 -7.60 19.70
C GLU A 141 23.39 -6.66 19.67
N PHE A 142 22.39 -7.04 18.86
CA PHE A 142 21.06 -6.45 18.92
C PHE A 142 20.29 -6.96 20.14
N ASP A 143 19.36 -6.14 20.64
CA ASP A 143 18.39 -6.52 21.65
C ASP A 143 17.30 -7.46 21.08
N ILE A 144 16.38 -7.93 21.91
CA ILE A 144 15.28 -8.80 21.52
C ILE A 144 13.94 -8.08 21.80
N PRO A 145 13.18 -7.66 20.76
CA PRO A 145 13.44 -7.81 19.33
C PRO A 145 14.55 -6.87 18.82
N PRO A 146 15.25 -7.23 17.71
CA PRO A 146 16.37 -6.44 17.21
C PRO A 146 15.95 -5.12 16.59
N PHE A 147 14.70 -5.01 16.17
CA PHE A 147 14.13 -3.76 15.68
C PHE A 147 12.63 -3.67 15.92
N GLN A 148 12.13 -2.44 15.85
CA GLN A 148 10.71 -2.08 15.84
C GLN A 148 10.41 -1.20 14.62
N LEU A 149 9.27 -1.43 13.99
CA LEU A 149 8.76 -0.60 12.90
C LEU A 149 7.80 0.47 13.45
N GLN A 150 7.87 1.67 12.87
CA GLN A 150 6.95 2.78 13.08
C GLN A 150 6.44 3.27 11.72
N PRO A 151 5.46 2.55 11.11
CA PRO A 151 4.99 2.84 9.75
C PRO A 151 4.40 4.25 9.61
N GLU A 152 3.78 4.78 10.66
CA GLU A 152 3.21 6.12 10.70
C GLU A 152 4.25 7.24 10.59
N LEU A 153 5.50 6.97 10.99
CA LEU A 153 6.65 7.86 10.85
C LEU A 153 7.62 7.41 9.75
N GLU A 154 7.27 6.38 8.98
CA GLU A 154 8.11 5.75 7.96
C GLU A 154 9.51 5.40 8.48
N ARG A 155 9.57 4.73 9.64
CA ARG A 155 10.80 4.53 10.42
C ARG A 155 11.00 3.10 10.89
N ILE A 156 12.27 2.71 11.01
CA ILE A 156 12.74 1.53 11.74
C ILE A 156 13.69 1.96 12.86
N ILE A 157 13.56 1.32 14.01
CA ILE A 157 14.41 1.52 15.19
C ILE A 157 15.11 0.20 15.47
N PHE A 158 16.43 0.15 15.31
CA PHE A 158 17.25 -0.97 15.75
C PHE A 158 17.68 -0.76 17.20
N SER A 159 17.47 -1.76 18.05
CA SER A 159 17.81 -1.72 19.48
C SER A 159 19.05 -2.57 19.75
N LEU A 160 19.99 -2.04 20.53
CA LEU A 160 21.29 -2.67 20.83
C LEU A 160 21.40 -3.02 22.31
N LYS A 161 22.11 -4.11 22.64
CA LYS A 161 22.37 -4.49 24.04
C LYS A 161 23.37 -3.58 24.75
N SER A 162 24.24 -2.94 23.98
CA SER A 162 25.26 -2.00 24.46
C SER A 162 25.13 -0.66 23.74
N GLU A 163 25.55 0.41 24.40
CA GLU A 163 25.61 1.73 23.76
C GLU A 163 26.73 1.79 22.73
N LEU A 164 26.48 2.52 21.64
CA LEU A 164 27.49 3.00 20.71
C LEU A 164 28.28 4.11 21.39
N VAL A 165 29.60 4.10 21.24
CA VAL A 165 30.52 5.06 21.84
C VAL A 165 30.62 6.29 20.95
N THR A 166 30.57 7.47 21.56
CA THR A 166 30.80 8.75 20.88
C THR A 166 32.14 8.77 20.14
N ASP A 167 32.16 9.39 18.96
CA ASP A 167 33.29 9.52 18.02
C ASP A 167 33.83 8.17 17.48
N GLN A 168 33.07 7.08 17.66
CA GLN A 168 33.40 5.76 17.10
C GLN A 168 32.58 5.47 15.83
N ARG A 169 33.20 4.70 14.92
CA ARG A 169 32.60 4.25 13.66
C ARG A 169 32.08 2.83 13.71
N TYR A 170 30.97 2.63 13.01
CA TYR A 170 30.23 1.38 12.94
C TYR A 170 29.82 1.03 11.51
N VAL A 171 29.62 -0.25 11.27
CA VAL A 171 29.16 -0.82 10.00
C VAL A 171 27.91 -1.64 10.26
N LEU A 172 26.80 -1.22 9.66
CA LEU A 172 25.51 -1.92 9.72
C LEU A 172 25.20 -2.58 8.38
N ASN A 173 24.96 -3.89 8.39
CA ASN A 173 24.47 -4.64 7.23
C ASN A 173 22.98 -4.94 7.40
N VAL A 174 22.21 -4.66 6.34
CA VAL A 174 20.77 -4.95 6.26
C VAL A 174 20.45 -5.51 4.88
N SER A 175 19.86 -6.69 4.83
CA SER A 175 19.20 -7.22 3.64
C SER A 175 17.70 -6.97 3.72
N TYR A 176 17.09 -6.64 2.60
CA TYR A 176 15.68 -6.33 2.51
C TYR A 176 15.09 -6.73 1.15
N SER A 177 13.77 -6.81 1.07
CA SER A 177 13.05 -7.09 -0.17
C SER A 177 11.77 -6.28 -0.27
N ALA A 178 11.27 -6.13 -1.49
CA ALA A 178 9.94 -5.59 -1.75
C ALA A 178 9.49 -5.92 -3.19
N PRO A 179 8.17 -5.90 -3.45
CA PRO A 179 7.67 -5.83 -4.82
C PRO A 179 8.05 -4.49 -5.47
N LEU A 180 8.24 -4.50 -6.79
CA LEU A 180 8.33 -3.30 -7.61
C LEU A 180 6.96 -2.61 -7.64
N SER A 181 6.94 -1.33 -7.29
CA SER A 181 5.71 -0.54 -7.31
C SER A 181 5.21 -0.32 -8.74
N ASP A 182 3.89 -0.29 -8.91
CA ASP A 182 3.23 0.29 -10.11
C ASP A 182 3.02 1.82 -9.97
N SER A 183 3.31 2.38 -8.79
CA SER A 183 3.27 3.83 -8.57
C SER A 183 4.55 4.49 -9.09
N LEU A 184 4.50 5.79 -9.39
CA LEU A 184 5.66 6.57 -9.83
C LEU A 184 6.62 6.98 -8.67
N GLY A 185 6.51 6.33 -7.51
CA GLY A 185 7.29 6.62 -6.31
C GLY A 185 8.21 5.46 -5.93
N GLY A 186 9.44 5.80 -5.50
CA GLY A 186 10.40 4.81 -5.00
C GLY A 186 11.03 3.97 -6.12
N TYR A 187 11.22 2.67 -5.85
CA TYR A 187 11.70 1.73 -6.86
C TYR A 187 10.51 1.05 -7.54
N TYR A 188 10.26 1.42 -8.79
CA TYR A 188 9.04 1.10 -9.51
C TYR A 188 9.34 0.48 -10.88
N ARG A 189 8.32 -0.18 -11.45
CA ARG A 189 8.35 -0.68 -12.83
C ARG A 189 7.54 0.24 -13.74
N SER A 190 8.04 0.41 -14.96
CA SER A 190 7.30 1.03 -16.05
C SER A 190 7.08 -0.01 -17.15
N LYS A 191 6.08 0.22 -17.99
CA LYS A 191 5.70 -0.67 -19.10
C LYS A 191 5.65 0.12 -20.40
N TYR A 192 6.00 -0.52 -21.50
CA TYR A 192 5.88 0.07 -22.83
C TYR A 192 5.32 -0.95 -23.83
N THR A 193 4.76 -0.47 -24.94
CA THR A 193 4.25 -1.32 -26.01
C THR A 193 5.14 -1.24 -27.23
N GLU A 194 5.61 -2.39 -27.71
CA GLU A 194 6.40 -2.52 -28.92
C GLU A 194 5.75 -3.57 -29.82
N ASN A 195 5.42 -3.20 -31.07
CA ASN A 195 4.78 -4.09 -32.05
C ASN A 195 3.50 -4.77 -31.52
N GLY A 196 2.71 -4.06 -30.71
CA GLY A 196 1.48 -4.58 -30.09
C GLY A 196 1.70 -5.50 -28.88
N ILE A 197 2.94 -5.70 -28.44
CA ILE A 197 3.30 -6.48 -27.26
C ILE A 197 3.67 -5.53 -26.12
N THR A 198 3.01 -5.67 -24.97
CA THR A 198 3.38 -4.94 -23.74
C THR A 198 4.56 -5.62 -23.07
N LYS A 199 5.59 -4.83 -22.76
CA LYS A 199 6.83 -5.22 -22.09
C LYS A 199 7.01 -4.43 -20.81
#